data_AF-A0A1X7STD3-F1
#
_entry.id   AF-A0A1X7STD3-F1
#
_cell.length_a   1.000
_cell.length_b   1.000
_cell.length_c   1.000
_cell.angle_alpha   90.00
_cell.angle_beta   90.00
_cell.angle_gamma   90.00
#
_symmetry.space_group_name_H-M   'P 1'
#
loop_
_entity.id
_entity.type
_entity.pdbx_description
1 polymer ?
#
loop_
_entity_poly.entity_id
_entity_poly.type
_entity_poly.pdbx_seq_one_letter_code
_entity_poly.pdbx_strand_id
1 'polypeptide(L)'
;MEPDNNKAWLVIFYRDGTDDSVNYNQPYSQYKRYQGFGNISGNHWIGLEFMHNYTQLYNTILRIELTANKIKHILMYDHFSISSKESGYRLNVGNYNGTLPNYLSHHNNNPFLTPDKETNSYNCATLHQGGWWYECWYVFFTGTTSEIYWGEYIFESARMSLLNKQCTEC
;
A
#
# COMPACT_ATOMS: atom_id res chain seq x y z
N MET A 1 -5.99 -14.41 17.37
CA MET A 1 -4.65 -14.25 17.98
C MET A 1 -4.03 -13.03 17.33
N GLU A 2 -3.95 -11.93 18.06
CA GLU A 2 -3.30 -10.71 17.58
C GLU A 2 -1.79 -10.97 17.54
N PRO A 3 -1.11 -10.86 16.38
CA PRO A 3 0.30 -11.21 16.30
C PRO A 3 1.14 -10.11 16.97
N ASP A 4 1.76 -10.49 18.09
CA ASP A 4 2.92 -9.91 18.78
C ASP A 4 2.98 -8.37 18.89
N ASN A 5 2.72 -7.85 20.09
CA ASN A 5 3.07 -6.50 20.53
C ASN A 5 4.60 -6.25 20.66
N ASN A 6 5.44 -7.26 20.38
CA ASN A 6 6.91 -7.19 20.53
C ASN A 6 7.67 -7.23 19.19
N LYS A 7 7.01 -6.99 18.05
CA LYS A 7 7.69 -6.95 16.74
C LYS A 7 7.58 -5.56 16.13
N ALA A 8 8.71 -4.99 15.74
CA ALA A 8 8.75 -3.71 15.03
C ALA A 8 8.22 -3.85 13.59
N TRP A 9 7.07 -3.23 13.33
CA TRP A 9 6.48 -3.14 11.99
C TRP A 9 6.96 -1.87 11.29
N LEU A 10 7.52 -2.02 10.08
CA LEU A 10 7.89 -0.89 9.24
C LEU A 10 6.65 -0.36 8.52
N VAL A 11 6.18 0.83 8.88
CA VAL A 11 5.07 1.47 8.18
C VAL A 11 5.56 1.99 6.83
N ILE A 12 4.97 1.46 5.75
CA ILE A 12 5.33 1.82 4.37
C ILE A 12 4.35 2.81 3.73
N PHE A 13 3.15 2.89 4.30
CA PHE A 13 2.11 3.82 3.91
C PHE A 13 1.18 4.03 5.09
N TYR A 14 0.79 5.29 5.31
CA TYR A 14 -0.28 5.65 6.22
C TYR A 14 -1.10 6.77 5.62
N ARG A 15 -2.41 6.64 5.66
CA ARG A 15 -3.35 7.68 5.28
C ARG A 15 -4.50 7.73 6.26
N ASP A 16 -4.68 8.89 6.86
CA ASP A 16 -5.91 9.36 7.48
C ASP A 16 -6.64 10.25 6.46
N GLY A 17 -7.83 9.85 6.04
CA GLY A 17 -8.66 10.55 5.06
C GLY A 17 -9.23 11.87 5.58
N THR A 18 -9.16 12.12 6.90
CA THR A 18 -9.55 13.39 7.52
C THR A 18 -8.41 14.41 7.61
N ASP A 19 -7.20 14.01 7.24
CA ASP A 19 -5.99 14.85 7.22
C ASP A 19 -5.50 15.04 5.78
N ASP A 20 -5.54 16.28 5.28
CA ASP A 20 -5.13 16.68 3.94
C ASP A 20 -3.64 17.09 3.86
N SER A 21 -2.84 16.83 4.90
CA SER A 21 -1.42 17.17 4.98
C SER A 21 -0.54 16.59 3.86
N VAL A 22 -1.02 15.54 3.17
CA VAL A 22 -0.32 14.91 2.05
C VAL A 22 -1.23 14.76 0.84
N ASN A 23 -0.79 15.35 -0.27
CA ASN A 23 -1.36 15.09 -1.58
C ASN A 23 -0.78 13.80 -2.17
N TYR A 24 -1.65 12.80 -2.41
CA TYR A 24 -1.30 11.54 -3.07
C TYR A 24 -1.41 11.56 -4.60
N ASN A 25 -1.99 12.61 -5.19
CA ASN A 25 -1.95 12.84 -6.64
C ASN A 25 -0.59 13.39 -7.05
N GLN A 26 0.42 12.53 -6.98
CA GLN A 26 1.81 12.84 -7.29
C GLN A 26 2.26 12.15 -8.58
N PRO A 27 3.18 12.75 -9.34
CA PRO A 27 3.75 12.09 -10.51
C PRO A 27 4.57 10.87 -10.10
N TYR A 28 4.78 9.94 -11.04
CA TYR A 28 5.54 8.70 -10.84
C TYR A 28 6.90 8.94 -10.17
N SER A 29 7.55 10.05 -10.55
CA SER A 29 8.86 10.42 -10.04
C SER A 29 8.90 10.62 -8.52
N GLN A 30 7.81 11.06 -7.89
CA GLN A 30 7.70 11.23 -6.44
C GLN A 30 7.48 9.90 -5.73
N TYR A 31 6.54 9.08 -6.21
CA TYR A 31 6.28 7.73 -5.72
C TYR A 31 7.52 6.84 -5.75
N LYS A 32 8.36 7.04 -6.77
CA LYS A 32 9.62 6.32 -6.97
C LYS A 32 10.66 6.60 -5.88
N ARG A 33 10.79 7.85 -5.39
CA ARG A 33 11.92 8.29 -4.54
C ARG A 33 12.17 7.34 -3.36
N TYR A 34 13.43 7.14 -2.99
CA TYR A 34 13.80 6.30 -1.84
C TYR A 34 13.25 6.81 -0.50
N GLN A 35 13.05 8.13 -0.37
CA GLN A 35 12.46 8.76 0.82
C GLN A 35 10.95 8.99 0.69
N GLY A 36 10.35 8.60 -0.44
CA GLY A 36 8.96 8.86 -0.76
C GLY A 36 8.54 10.31 -0.54
N PHE A 37 7.39 10.52 0.11
CA PHE A 37 6.83 11.84 0.44
C PHE A 37 5.89 11.77 1.65
N GLY A 38 5.61 12.93 2.25
CA GLY A 38 4.82 13.06 3.48
C GLY A 38 5.67 13.09 4.74
N ASN A 39 5.07 12.75 5.88
CA ASN A 39 5.71 12.74 7.19
C ASN A 39 5.57 11.35 7.84
N ILE A 40 6.69 10.72 8.21
CA ILE A 40 6.68 9.36 8.78
C ILE A 40 5.87 9.24 10.07
N SER A 41 5.69 10.36 10.78
CA SER A 41 4.87 10.45 12.01
C SER A 41 3.37 10.63 11.72
N GLY A 42 2.98 10.74 10.45
CA GLY A 42 1.60 10.97 10.00
C GLY A 42 1.37 10.41 8.60
N ASN A 43 0.61 11.12 7.77
CA ASN A 43 0.34 10.71 6.40
C ASN A 43 1.63 10.63 5.58
N HIS A 44 1.88 9.51 4.91
CA HIS A 44 3.08 9.33 4.07
C HIS A 44 3.00 8.14 3.12
N TRP A 45 3.89 8.18 2.14
CA TRP A 45 4.31 7.06 1.31
C TRP A 45 5.81 6.89 1.44
N ILE A 46 6.30 5.68 1.76
CA ILE A 46 7.72 5.47 2.05
C ILE A 46 8.63 5.53 0.82
N GLY A 47 8.09 5.22 -0.37
CA GLY A 47 8.84 5.19 -1.63
C GLY A 47 9.03 3.80 -2.24
N LEU A 48 8.87 3.69 -3.56
CA LEU A 48 8.99 2.42 -4.30
C LEU A 48 10.43 1.90 -4.32
N GLU A 49 11.45 2.75 -4.50
CA GLU A 49 12.84 2.27 -4.48
C GLU A 49 13.22 1.69 -3.11
N PHE A 50 12.72 2.28 -2.03
CA PHE A 50 12.92 1.76 -0.68
C PHE A 50 12.22 0.41 -0.50
N MET A 51 10.93 0.33 -0.84
CA MET A 51 10.15 -0.91 -0.72
C MET A 51 10.76 -2.05 -1.55
N HIS A 52 11.21 -1.76 -2.77
CA HIS A 52 11.86 -2.76 -3.62
C HIS A 52 13.11 -3.30 -2.93
N ASN A 53 14.05 -2.42 -2.55
CA ASN A 53 15.29 -2.84 -1.91
C ASN A 53 15.03 -3.61 -0.60
N TYR A 54 14.09 -3.14 0.23
CA TYR A 54 13.75 -3.79 1.48
C TYR A 54 13.17 -5.21 1.27
N THR A 55 12.28 -5.37 0.29
CA THR A 55 11.63 -6.67 0.01
C THR A 55 12.50 -7.64 -0.80
N GLN A 56 13.58 -7.16 -1.43
CA GLN A 56 14.62 -8.03 -2.00
C GLN A 56 15.56 -8.57 -0.93
N LEU A 57 15.85 -7.79 0.10
CA LEU A 57 16.74 -8.18 1.20
C LEU A 57 16.05 -9.11 2.21
N TYR A 58 14.75 -8.92 2.43
CA TYR A 58 14.02 -9.59 3.50
C TYR A 58 12.75 -10.27 2.98
N ASN A 59 12.44 -11.44 3.54
CA ASN A 59 11.12 -12.03 3.37
C ASN A 59 10.13 -11.30 4.29
N THR A 60 9.19 -10.56 3.70
CA THR A 60 8.29 -9.69 4.47
C THR A 60 6.86 -10.22 4.53
N ILE A 61 6.20 -9.99 5.67
CA ILE A 61 4.76 -10.13 5.85
C ILE A 61 4.16 -8.74 5.69
N LEU A 62 3.10 -8.61 4.90
CA LEU A 62 2.33 -7.37 4.83
C LEU A 62 1.16 -7.44 5.80
N ARG A 63 1.02 -6.41 6.63
CA ARG A 63 -0.16 -6.12 7.44
C ARG A 63 -0.83 -4.86 6.91
N ILE A 64 -2.14 -4.93 6.71
CA ILE A 64 -2.98 -3.78 6.37
C ILE A 64 -3.96 -3.58 7.53
N GLU A 65 -3.99 -2.37 8.07
CA GLU A 65 -4.99 -1.94 9.03
C GLU A 65 -5.93 -0.96 8.34
N LEU A 66 -7.24 -1.24 8.35
CA LEU A 66 -8.28 -0.36 7.82
C LEU A 66 -9.20 0.04 8.97
N THR A 67 -9.51 1.33 9.12
CA THR A 67 -10.36 1.81 10.23
C THR A 67 -11.54 2.61 9.69
N ALA A 68 -12.74 2.29 10.19
CA ALA A 68 -13.96 3.05 9.95
C ALA A 68 -14.83 2.99 11.21
N ASN A 69 -15.48 4.09 11.60
CA ASN A 69 -16.36 4.13 12.77
C ASN A 69 -15.71 3.58 14.06
N LYS A 70 -14.41 3.87 14.26
CA LYS A 70 -13.60 3.35 15.38
C LYS A 70 -13.39 1.82 15.39
N ILE A 71 -13.83 1.11 14.36
CA ILE A 71 -13.60 -0.33 14.19
C ILE A 71 -12.39 -0.52 13.29
N LYS A 72 -11.42 -1.31 13.76
CA LYS A 72 -10.22 -1.67 13.02
C LYS A 72 -10.36 -3.07 12.42
N HIS A 73 -10.10 -3.18 11.13
CA HIS A 73 -9.95 -4.43 10.39
C HIS A 73 -8.47 -4.70 10.14
N ILE A 74 -8.03 -5.94 10.37
CA ILE A 74 -6.63 -6.36 10.18
C ILE A 74 -6.61 -7.43 9.10
N LEU A 75 -5.79 -7.18 8.09
CA LEU A 75 -5.61 -8.03 6.93
C LEU A 75 -4.13 -8.34 6.78
N MET A 76 -3.78 -9.58 6.49
CA MET A 76 -2.40 -10.04 6.42
C MET A 76 -2.14 -10.83 5.15
N TYR A 77 -1.00 -10.59 4.55
CA TYR A 77 -0.43 -11.42 3.48
C TYR A 77 0.88 -12.00 3.98
N ASP A 78 1.01 -13.32 3.90
CA ASP A 78 2.20 -14.01 4.37
C ASP A 78 3.46 -13.69 3.54
N HIS A 79 3.32 -13.06 2.39
CA HIS A 79 4.41 -12.55 1.57
C HIS A 79 4.02 -11.21 0.95
N PHE A 80 4.98 -10.29 0.90
CA PHE A 80 4.91 -9.08 0.08
C PHE A 80 6.28 -8.76 -0.52
N SER A 81 6.28 -8.43 -1.80
CA SER A 81 7.42 -7.82 -2.46
C SER A 81 6.97 -6.97 -3.65
N ILE A 82 7.88 -6.11 -4.11
CA ILE A 82 7.71 -5.42 -5.38
C ILE A 82 8.93 -5.64 -6.27
N SER A 83 8.69 -5.83 -7.57
CA SER A 83 9.77 -6.03 -8.55
C SER A 83 10.57 -4.74 -8.80
N SER A 84 11.61 -4.83 -9.63
CA SER A 84 12.46 -3.68 -9.93
C SER A 84 11.72 -2.59 -10.73
N LYS A 85 12.37 -1.43 -10.83
CA LYS A 85 11.90 -0.31 -11.66
C LYS A 85 11.66 -0.73 -13.13
N GLU A 86 12.53 -1.56 -13.69
CA GLU A 86 12.49 -2.04 -15.08
C GLU A 86 11.26 -2.92 -15.31
N SER A 87 10.86 -3.66 -14.28
CA SER A 87 9.64 -4.47 -14.29
C SER A 87 8.40 -3.67 -13.90
N GLY A 88 8.53 -2.38 -13.57
CA GLY A 88 7.43 -1.48 -13.22
C GLY A 88 6.97 -1.57 -11.76
N TYR A 89 7.84 -2.00 -10.84
CA TYR A 89 7.50 -2.21 -9.43
C TYR A 89 6.27 -3.09 -9.21
N ARG A 90 6.09 -4.13 -10.03
CA ARG A 90 4.95 -5.05 -9.93
C ARG A 90 4.77 -5.58 -8.52
N LEU A 91 3.53 -5.56 -8.06
CA LEU A 91 3.12 -6.12 -6.78
C LEU A 91 3.25 -7.64 -6.80
N ASN A 92 3.78 -8.21 -5.71
CA ASN A 92 3.68 -9.63 -5.42
C ASN A 92 3.16 -9.81 -3.99
N VAL A 93 2.02 -10.50 -3.85
CA VAL A 93 1.43 -10.86 -2.56
C VAL A 93 1.19 -12.36 -2.45
N GLY A 94 1.37 -12.89 -1.24
CA GLY A 94 1.20 -14.31 -0.92
C GLY A 94 -0.21 -14.68 -0.44
N ASN A 95 -0.28 -15.67 0.45
CA ASN A 95 -1.53 -16.15 1.01
C ASN A 95 -2.15 -15.10 1.93
N TYR A 96 -3.46 -14.96 1.80
CA TYR A 96 -4.25 -13.98 2.52
C TYR A 96 -4.90 -14.56 3.77
N ASN A 97 -4.93 -13.79 4.85
CA ASN A 97 -5.77 -14.02 6.02
C ASN A 97 -6.24 -12.68 6.58
N GLY A 98 -7.53 -12.50 6.82
CA GLY A 98 -8.05 -11.22 7.31
C GLY A 98 -9.54 -11.24 7.60
N THR A 99 -10.03 -10.12 8.14
CA THR A 99 -11.44 -9.95 8.54
C THR A 99 -12.38 -9.54 7.40
N LEU A 100 -11.86 -9.28 6.19
CA LEU A 100 -12.61 -8.88 5.00
C LEU A 100 -12.33 -9.83 3.82
N PRO A 101 -13.07 -9.75 2.71
CA PRO A 101 -12.70 -10.45 1.47
C PRO A 101 -11.34 -10.01 0.91
N ASN A 102 -10.67 -10.90 0.19
CA ASN A 102 -9.34 -10.67 -0.39
C ASN A 102 -9.39 -9.86 -1.70
N TYR A 103 -9.43 -8.54 -1.60
CA TYR A 103 -9.44 -7.69 -2.80
C TYR A 103 -8.06 -7.35 -3.35
N LEU A 104 -7.01 -7.29 -2.52
CA LEU A 104 -5.66 -6.93 -3.02
C LEU A 104 -5.08 -7.98 -3.96
N SER A 105 -5.49 -9.25 -3.85
CA SER A 105 -5.04 -10.30 -4.77
C SER A 105 -5.37 -10.05 -6.24
N HIS A 106 -6.42 -9.27 -6.53
CA HIS A 106 -6.75 -8.85 -7.90
C HIS A 106 -5.71 -7.89 -8.50
N HIS A 107 -4.94 -7.21 -7.64
CA HIS A 107 -3.86 -6.30 -8.05
C HIS A 107 -2.51 -7.03 -8.21
N ASN A 108 -2.45 -8.31 -7.86
CA ASN A 108 -1.20 -9.08 -7.86
C ASN A 108 -0.63 -9.14 -9.29
N ASN A 109 0.69 -8.99 -9.41
CA ASN A 109 1.46 -8.89 -10.66
C ASN A 109 1.22 -7.63 -11.52
N ASN A 110 0.31 -6.72 -11.14
CA ASN A 110 0.12 -5.46 -11.87
C ASN A 110 1.28 -4.49 -11.61
N PRO A 111 1.72 -3.71 -12.62
CA PRO A 111 2.73 -2.69 -12.43
C PRO A 111 2.16 -1.51 -11.64
N PHE A 112 3.03 -0.75 -10.97
CA PHE A 112 2.65 0.49 -10.33
C PHE A 112 2.44 1.58 -11.38
N LEU A 113 1.28 2.24 -11.35
CA LEU A 113 0.91 3.31 -12.27
C LEU A 113 0.51 4.56 -11.50
N THR A 114 0.74 5.70 -12.13
CA THR A 114 0.31 7.04 -11.73
C THR A 114 -0.29 7.72 -12.96
N PRO A 115 -1.07 8.81 -12.80
CA PRO A 115 -1.72 9.47 -13.93
C PRO A 115 -0.76 9.84 -15.08
N ASP A 116 0.45 10.29 -14.75
CA ASP A 116 1.48 10.70 -15.71
C ASP A 116 2.22 9.55 -16.40
N LYS A 117 2.07 8.31 -15.93
CA LYS A 117 2.73 7.11 -16.47
C LYS A 117 1.73 6.04 -16.91
N GLU A 118 0.45 6.34 -16.84
CA GLU A 118 -0.60 5.45 -17.30
C GLU A 118 -0.52 5.26 -18.81
N THR A 119 -0.55 4.00 -19.23
CA THR A 119 -0.47 3.61 -20.65
C THR A 119 -1.55 2.60 -21.03
N ASN A 120 -2.36 2.17 -20.07
CA ASN A 120 -3.45 1.23 -20.30
C ASN A 120 -4.72 2.00 -20.73
N SER A 121 -5.67 1.30 -21.36
CA SER A 121 -6.90 1.90 -21.90
C SER A 121 -7.96 2.23 -20.84
N TYR A 122 -7.81 1.73 -19.61
CA TYR A 122 -8.83 1.84 -18.56
C TYR A 122 -8.72 3.14 -17.76
N ASN A 123 -7.58 3.83 -17.83
CA ASN A 123 -7.34 5.12 -17.21
C ASN A 123 -7.63 5.15 -15.69
N CYS A 124 -7.38 4.03 -14.98
CA CYS A 124 -7.64 3.89 -13.54
C CYS A 124 -6.85 4.90 -12.71
N ALA A 125 -5.57 5.12 -13.03
CA ALA A 125 -4.74 6.06 -12.30
C ALA A 125 -5.24 7.49 -12.50
N THR A 126 -5.64 7.84 -13.72
CA THR A 126 -6.26 9.13 -14.04
C THR A 126 -7.60 9.31 -13.34
N LEU A 127 -8.43 8.27 -13.30
CA LEU A 127 -9.74 8.28 -12.64
C LEU A 127 -9.60 8.52 -11.13
N HIS A 128 -8.71 7.77 -10.48
CA HIS A 128 -8.53 7.78 -9.03
C HIS A 128 -7.53 8.83 -8.55
N GLN A 129 -6.78 9.44 -9.48
CA GLN A 129 -5.85 10.54 -9.22
C GLN A 129 -4.80 10.20 -8.14
N GLY A 130 -4.15 9.05 -8.29
CA GLY A 130 -3.16 8.55 -7.34
C GLY A 130 -2.25 7.48 -7.93
N GLY A 131 -1.27 7.06 -7.14
CA GLY A 131 -0.36 5.98 -7.51
C GLY A 131 -0.73 4.65 -6.88
N TRP A 132 -1.04 3.63 -7.68
CA TRP A 132 -1.38 2.30 -7.18
C TRP A 132 -1.01 1.18 -8.17
N TRP A 133 -1.05 -0.06 -7.70
CA TRP A 133 -1.00 -1.25 -8.55
C TRP A 133 -2.37 -1.52 -9.14
N TYR A 134 -2.84 -0.70 -10.08
CA TYR A 134 -4.27 -0.64 -10.40
C TYR A 134 -4.87 -1.93 -10.93
N GLU A 135 -6.03 -2.25 -10.34
CA GLU A 135 -7.17 -2.93 -10.93
C GLU A 135 -8.37 -2.05 -10.52
N CYS A 136 -9.04 -1.43 -11.48
CA CYS A 136 -9.81 -0.17 -11.29
C CYS A 136 -10.83 -0.15 -10.14
N TRP A 137 -11.33 -1.31 -9.70
CA TRP A 137 -12.56 -1.40 -8.90
C TRP A 137 -12.40 -2.09 -7.55
N TYR A 138 -11.20 -2.51 -7.19
CA TYR A 138 -10.98 -3.29 -5.97
C TYR A 138 -10.37 -2.44 -4.86
N VAL A 139 -9.06 -2.25 -4.83
CA VAL A 139 -8.36 -1.55 -3.76
C VAL A 139 -7.66 -0.32 -4.33
N PHE A 140 -7.86 0.83 -3.70
CA PHE A 140 -7.02 2.00 -3.92
C PHE A 140 -7.09 2.90 -2.69
N PHE A 141 -5.93 3.12 -2.08
CA PHE A 141 -5.81 3.97 -0.89
C PHE A 141 -5.31 5.36 -1.22
N THR A 142 -4.74 5.54 -2.42
CA THR A 142 -4.18 6.77 -2.93
C THR A 142 -5.13 7.39 -3.92
N GLY A 143 -5.64 8.57 -3.62
CA GLY A 143 -6.51 9.34 -4.50
C GLY A 143 -6.83 10.70 -3.89
N THR A 144 -7.58 11.51 -4.63
CA THR A 144 -7.95 12.87 -4.17
C THR A 144 -9.18 12.90 -3.28
N THR A 145 -10.02 11.86 -3.31
CA THR A 145 -11.12 11.71 -2.35
C THR A 145 -10.56 11.34 -0.98
N SER A 146 -11.19 11.81 0.11
CA SER A 146 -10.87 11.39 1.48
C SER A 146 -11.18 9.91 1.73
N GLU A 147 -11.92 9.28 0.83
CA GLU A 147 -12.37 7.90 0.91
C GLU A 147 -11.25 6.92 0.58
N ILE A 148 -11.19 5.84 1.35
CA ILE A 148 -10.23 4.75 1.16
C ILE A 148 -10.99 3.47 0.83
N TYR A 149 -10.72 2.90 -0.34
CA TYR A 149 -11.53 1.80 -0.88
C TYR A 149 -10.86 0.44 -0.68
N TRP A 150 -11.66 -0.53 -0.21
CA TRP A 150 -11.32 -1.95 -0.16
C TRP A 150 -12.52 -2.76 -0.69
N GLY A 151 -12.54 -3.01 -1.99
CA GLY A 151 -13.69 -3.53 -2.71
C GLY A 151 -14.90 -2.61 -2.57
N GLU A 152 -15.98 -3.15 -2.05
CA GLU A 152 -17.23 -2.43 -1.79
C GLU A 152 -17.22 -1.60 -0.48
N TYR A 153 -16.15 -1.69 0.33
CA TYR A 153 -16.06 -1.03 1.62
C TYR A 153 -15.26 0.28 1.55
N ILE A 154 -15.71 1.28 2.31
CA ILE A 154 -15.06 2.59 2.45
C ILE A 154 -14.53 2.73 3.88
N PHE A 155 -13.30 3.23 4.00
CA PHE A 155 -12.59 3.45 5.26
C PHE A 155 -12.15 4.90 5.43
N GLU A 156 -11.97 5.29 6.69
CA GLU A 156 -11.47 6.60 7.11
C GLU A 156 -9.95 6.64 7.15
N SER A 157 -9.30 5.52 7.47
CA SER A 157 -7.84 5.42 7.42
C SER A 157 -7.35 4.04 6.95
N ALA A 158 -6.16 4.04 6.37
CA ALA A 158 -5.43 2.84 5.98
C ALA A 158 -3.96 2.95 6.38
N ARG A 159 -3.43 1.84 6.90
CA ARG A 159 -2.00 1.66 7.19
C ARG A 159 -1.52 0.39 6.53
N MET A 160 -0.42 0.46 5.80
CA MET A 160 0.32 -0.72 5.32
C MET A 160 1.65 -0.80 6.06
N SER A 161 1.98 -1.98 6.57
CA SER A 161 3.21 -2.20 7.31
C SER A 161 3.84 -3.54 6.97
N LEU A 162 5.17 -3.59 6.99
CA LEU A 162 5.96 -4.77 6.71
C LEU A 162 6.63 -5.29 7.98
N LEU A 163 6.56 -6.59 8.18
CA LEU A 163 7.36 -7.30 9.18
C LEU A 163 8.40 -8.15 8.46
N ASN A 164 9.67 -7.97 8.82
CA ASN A 164 10.73 -8.87 8.40
C ASN A 164 10.61 -10.21 9.16
N LYS A 165 10.37 -11.32 8.46
CA LYS A 165 10.28 -12.66 9.06
C LYS A 165 11.58 -13.12 9.73
N GLN A 166 12.72 -12.56 9.35
CA GLN A 166 14.01 -12.88 9.94
C GLN A 166 14.28 -12.12 11.26
N CYS A 167 13.48 -11.09 11.58
CA CYS A 167 13.51 -10.45 12.90
C CYS A 167 12.60 -11.25 13.86
N THR A 168 13.15 -12.27 14.52
CA THR A 168 12.49 -12.96 15.64
C THR A 168 12.78 -12.31 16.99
N GLU A 169 13.75 -11.40 17.07
CA GLU A 169 14.16 -10.67 18.29
C GLU A 169 14.60 -9.22 17.95
N CYS A 170 13.69 -8.46 17.35
CA CYS A 170 13.77 -7.01 17.17
C CYS A 170 12.52 -6.42 17.86
#